data_AF-A0A9R0VNR8-F1
#
_entry.id   AF-A0A9R0VNR8-F1
#
_cell.length_a   1.000
_cell.length_b   1.000
_cell.length_c   1.000
_cell.angle_alpha   90.00
_cell.angle_beta   90.00
_cell.angle_gamma   90.00
#
_symmetry.space_group_name_H-M   'P 1'
#
loop_
_entity.id
_entity.type
_entity.pdbx_description
1 polymer ?
#
loop_
_entity_poly.entity_id
_entity_poly.type
_entity_poly.pdbx_seq_one_letter_code
_entity_poly.pdbx_strand_id
1 'polypeptide(L)'
;MATGMPECSPALLLAAGLAVLAIGSYLAAIVVGRGAARYPPVAGTVFHQVYHLRRLHDYYTDLFREHATFRLLAPGRRQIYTSDTAVVEHILRTNFANYGKGASHYDKTSDLFGDGIFTADGDKWRQQRKIASYDFSTRALRDFSGGVFNRDAAKLAHIVSGNAAAKQPMDFQSC
;
A
#
# COMPACT_ATOMS: atom_id res chain seq x y z
N MET A 1 55.41 -8.91 -25.12
CA MET A 1 54.80 -9.30 -23.84
C MET A 1 54.62 -8.03 -23.02
N ALA A 2 53.45 -7.40 -23.10
CA ALA A 2 53.05 -6.27 -22.26
C ALA A 2 51.52 -6.11 -22.38
N THR A 3 50.78 -6.67 -21.44
CA THR A 3 49.34 -6.48 -21.30
C THR A 3 49.11 -5.21 -20.49
N GLY A 4 48.63 -4.15 -21.13
CA GLY A 4 48.25 -2.90 -20.47
C GLY A 4 47.03 -3.11 -19.57
N MET A 5 47.15 -2.75 -18.30
CA MET A 5 46.03 -2.70 -17.37
C MET A 5 45.16 -1.46 -17.65
N PRO A 6 43.82 -1.55 -17.51
CA PRO A 6 42.95 -0.42 -17.74
C PRO A 6 43.07 0.60 -16.60
N GLU A 7 43.39 1.86 -16.94
CA GLU A 7 43.41 2.98 -16.00
C GLU A 7 42.00 3.24 -15.47
N CYS A 8 41.80 3.01 -14.17
CA CYS A 8 40.52 3.26 -13.51
C CYS A 8 40.30 4.77 -13.37
N SER A 9 39.33 5.31 -14.11
CA SER A 9 39.05 6.75 -14.12
C SER A 9 38.77 7.29 -12.71
N PRO A 10 39.33 8.46 -12.32
CA PRO A 10 39.20 9.03 -10.97
C PRO A 10 37.74 9.30 -10.56
N ALA A 11 36.84 9.51 -11.53
CA ALA A 11 35.41 9.63 -11.32
C ALA A 11 34.77 8.34 -10.75
N LEU A 12 35.29 7.17 -11.13
CA LEU A 12 34.78 5.87 -10.70
C LEU A 12 35.16 5.58 -9.24
N LEU A 13 36.35 6.02 -8.82
CA LEU A 13 36.81 5.94 -7.43
C LEU A 13 36.02 6.89 -6.51
N LEU A 14 35.71 8.10 -6.98
CA LEU A 14 34.85 9.04 -6.25
C LEU A 14 33.42 8.51 -6.12
N ALA A 15 32.85 7.96 -7.19
CA ALA A 15 31.52 7.35 -7.15
C ALA A 15 31.47 6.15 -6.19
N ALA A 16 32.50 5.29 -6.22
CA ALA A 16 32.62 4.18 -5.28
C ALA A 16 32.76 4.65 -3.83
N GLY A 17 33.55 5.70 -3.57
CA GLY A 17 33.70 6.29 -2.25
C GLY A 17 32.40 6.87 -1.70
N LEU A 18 31.64 7.60 -2.52
CA LEU A 18 30.32 8.12 -2.14
C LEU A 18 29.31 6.99 -1.90
N ALA A 19 29.35 5.92 -2.70
CA ALA A 19 28.50 4.74 -2.50
C ALA A 19 28.82 4.04 -1.18
N VAL A 20 30.11 3.87 -0.83
CA VAL A 20 30.52 3.27 0.45
C VAL A 20 30.12 4.15 1.64
N LEU A 21 30.22 5.48 1.54
CA LEU A 21 29.75 6.40 2.58
C LEU A 21 28.22 6.39 2.73
N ALA A 22 27.48 6.31 1.62
CA ALA A 22 26.03 6.18 1.63
C ALA A 22 25.60 4.84 2.24
N ILE A 23 26.25 3.74 1.88
CA ILE A 23 26.00 2.41 2.45
C ILE A 23 26.40 2.38 3.93
N GLY A 24 27.55 2.94 4.29
CA GLY A 24 28.05 3.01 5.66
C GLY A 24 27.16 3.84 6.57
N SER A 25 26.69 5.01 6.11
CA SER A 25 25.73 5.83 6.85
C SER A 25 24.35 5.18 6.94
N TYR A 26 23.91 4.45 5.92
CA TYR A 26 22.68 3.67 5.94
C TYR A 26 22.76 2.49 6.92
N LEU A 27 23.87 1.75 6.92
CA LEU A 27 24.13 0.66 7.86
C LEU A 27 24.30 1.20 9.30
N ALA A 28 24.96 2.34 9.47
CA ALA A 28 25.04 3.02 10.77
C ALA A 28 23.65 3.46 11.25
N ALA A 29 22.78 3.97 10.39
CA ALA A 29 21.39 4.28 10.75
C ALA A 29 20.58 3.03 11.15
N ILE A 30 20.84 1.88 10.52
CA ILE A 30 20.27 0.58 10.91
C ILE A 30 20.77 0.16 12.29
N VAL A 31 22.09 0.26 12.55
CA VAL A 31 22.73 -0.19 13.79
C VAL A 31 22.43 0.76 14.96
N VAL A 32 22.49 2.07 14.76
CA VAL A 32 22.10 3.10 15.74
C VAL A 32 20.60 3.02 16.05
N GLY A 33 19.79 2.58 15.08
CA GLY A 33 18.37 2.25 15.28
C GLY A 33 18.09 1.02 16.14
N ARG A 34 19.12 0.24 16.53
CA ARG A 34 19.00 -0.87 17.49
C ARG A 34 19.09 -0.42 18.96
N GLY A 35 19.38 0.86 19.21
CA GLY A 35 19.41 1.45 20.55
C GLY A 35 18.07 2.07 20.96
N ALA A 36 17.57 1.63 22.12
CA ALA A 36 16.43 2.12 22.91
C ALA A 36 15.03 1.63 22.50
N ALA A 37 14.28 1.17 23.52
CA ALA A 37 12.94 0.58 23.53
C ALA A 37 11.78 1.47 22.99
N ARG A 38 12.08 2.44 22.13
CA ARG A 38 11.12 3.48 21.67
C ARG A 38 10.59 3.24 20.26
N TYR A 39 11.21 2.36 19.47
CA TYR A 39 10.81 2.13 18.08
C TYR A 39 10.65 0.64 17.76
N PRO A 40 9.67 0.27 16.90
CA PRO A 40 9.53 -1.10 16.40
C PRO A 40 10.78 -1.59 15.67
N PRO A 41 11.04 -2.91 15.63
CA PRO A 41 12.19 -3.47 14.93
C PRO A 41 12.16 -3.14 13.43
N VAL A 42 13.35 -3.01 12.84
CA VAL A 42 13.52 -2.85 11.40
C VAL A 42 13.57 -4.23 10.77
N ALA A 43 12.55 -4.58 9.98
CA ALA A 43 12.43 -5.88 9.32
C ALA A 43 13.08 -5.90 7.92
N GLY A 44 13.44 -4.73 7.37
CA GLY A 44 14.09 -4.65 6.06
C GLY A 44 13.92 -3.30 5.40
N THR A 45 14.00 -3.29 4.07
CA THR A 45 13.88 -2.09 3.22
C THR A 45 12.63 -2.18 2.36
N VAL A 46 12.14 -1.04 1.85
CA VAL A 46 11.00 -1.04 0.92
C VAL A 46 11.30 -1.73 -0.41
N PHE A 47 12.57 -1.88 -0.79
CA PHE A 47 12.95 -2.56 -2.04
C PHE A 47 12.64 -4.06 -2.01
N HIS A 48 12.57 -4.66 -0.82
CA HIS A 48 12.13 -6.05 -0.69
C HIS A 48 10.67 -6.24 -1.16
N GLN A 49 9.84 -5.21 -1.05
CA GLN A 49 8.47 -5.22 -1.57
C GLN A 49 8.48 -5.32 -3.10
N VAL A 50 9.41 -4.62 -3.77
CA VAL A 50 9.57 -4.65 -5.23
C VAL A 50 9.97 -6.05 -5.71
N TYR A 51 10.88 -6.69 -4.98
CA TYR A 51 11.29 -8.07 -5.29
C TYR A 51 10.13 -9.07 -5.13
N HIS A 52 9.26 -8.86 -4.13
CA HIS A 52 8.13 -9.74 -3.83
C HIS A 52 6.78 -9.25 -4.40
N LEU A 53 6.73 -8.35 -5.39
CA LEU A 53 5.46 -7.73 -5.83
C LEU A 53 4.36 -8.74 -6.16
N ARG A 54 4.70 -9.86 -6.81
CA ARG A 54 3.74 -10.92 -7.17
C ARG A 54 3.20 -11.72 -5.98
N ARG A 55 3.88 -11.65 -4.83
CA ARG A 55 3.56 -12.36 -3.58
C ARG A 55 3.66 -11.42 -2.39
N LEU A 56 3.27 -10.15 -2.57
CA LEU A 56 3.51 -9.10 -1.59
C LEU A 56 2.77 -9.38 -0.27
N HIS A 57 1.55 -9.94 -0.36
CA HIS A 57 0.76 -10.33 0.80
C HIS A 57 1.38 -11.50 1.58
N ASP A 58 1.92 -12.51 0.89
CA ASP A 58 2.64 -13.61 1.54
C ASP A 58 3.87 -13.07 2.27
N TYR A 59 4.65 -12.21 1.61
CA TYR A 59 5.80 -11.54 2.20
C TYR A 59 5.43 -10.76 3.48
N TYR A 60 4.36 -9.97 3.43
CA TYR A 60 3.89 -9.27 4.64
C TYR A 60 3.42 -10.24 5.72
N THR A 61 2.75 -11.33 5.34
CA THR A 61 2.27 -12.34 6.28
C THR A 61 3.45 -12.99 7.01
N ASP A 62 4.52 -13.34 6.30
CA ASP A 62 5.74 -13.88 6.90
C ASP A 62 6.36 -12.89 7.89
N LEU A 63 6.45 -11.60 7.52
CA LEU A 63 6.92 -10.56 8.44
C LEU A 63 6.02 -10.39 9.68
N PHE A 64 4.70 -10.45 9.52
CA PHE A 64 3.75 -10.31 10.62
C PHE A 64 3.72 -11.53 11.55
N ARG A 65 4.13 -12.72 11.09
CA ARG A 65 4.34 -13.89 11.96
C ARG A 65 5.50 -13.69 12.93
N GLU A 66 6.52 -12.96 12.51
CA GLU A 66 7.71 -12.68 13.33
C GLU A 66 7.55 -11.42 14.18
N HIS A 67 6.83 -10.42 13.67
CA HIS A 67 6.71 -9.10 14.28
C HIS A 67 5.29 -8.54 14.16
N ALA A 68 4.60 -8.31 15.28
CA ALA A 68 3.28 -7.66 15.28
C ALA A 68 3.33 -6.21 14.77
N THR A 69 4.42 -5.49 15.04
CA THR A 69 4.68 -4.15 14.49
C THR A 69 6.14 -4.05 14.09
N PHE A 70 6.41 -3.58 12.89
CA PHE A 70 7.77 -3.43 12.36
C PHE A 70 7.89 -2.24 11.42
N ARG A 71 9.13 -1.94 11.04
CA ARG A 71 9.47 -0.87 10.11
C ARG A 71 10.16 -1.41 8.88
N LEU A 72 9.81 -0.84 7.73
CA LEU A 72 10.61 -0.96 6.51
C LEU A 72 11.26 0.39 6.21
N LEU A 73 12.58 0.37 5.97
CA LEU A 73 13.33 1.56 5.65
C LEU A 73 13.04 2.00 4.22
N ALA A 74 12.53 3.22 4.09
CA ALA A 74 12.25 3.87 2.82
C ALA A 74 13.11 5.14 2.67
N PRO A 75 13.65 5.42 1.47
CA PRO A 75 14.30 6.70 1.22
C PRO A 75 13.35 7.87 1.53
N GLY A 76 13.78 8.79 2.41
CA GLY A 76 13.03 10.01 2.73
C GLY A 76 11.72 9.81 3.51
N ARG A 77 11.36 8.59 3.91
CA ARG A 77 10.10 8.30 4.63
C ARG A 77 10.27 7.23 5.69
N ARG A 78 9.50 7.35 6.78
CA ARG A 78 9.38 6.30 7.79
C ARG A 78 8.08 5.56 7.56
N GLN A 79 8.16 4.27 7.25
CA GLN A 79 7.00 3.40 7.09
C GLN A 79 6.95 2.41 8.26
N ILE A 80 5.80 2.40 8.95
CA ILE A 80 5.51 1.50 10.06
C ILE A 80 4.35 0.61 9.60
N TYR A 81 4.52 -0.68 9.80
CA TYR A 81 3.54 -1.72 9.48
C TYR A 81 3.13 -2.35 10.80
N THR A 82 1.82 -2.55 10.99
CA THR A 82 1.29 -3.09 12.23
C THR A 82 0.10 -3.99 11.97
N SER A 83 0.08 -5.13 12.65
CA SER A 83 -1.07 -6.02 12.82
C SER A 83 -1.53 -6.06 14.28
N ASP A 84 -0.98 -5.20 15.14
CA ASP A 84 -1.37 -5.06 16.53
C ASP A 84 -2.73 -4.35 16.61
N THR A 85 -3.72 -5.04 17.17
CA THR A 85 -5.10 -4.56 17.26
C THR A 85 -5.21 -3.27 18.07
N ALA A 86 -4.40 -3.10 19.12
CA ALA A 86 -4.41 -1.88 19.95
C ALA A 86 -3.87 -0.67 19.17
N VAL A 87 -2.84 -0.88 18.36
CA VAL A 87 -2.28 0.18 17.49
C VAL A 87 -3.25 0.51 16.36
N VAL A 88 -3.86 -0.51 15.73
CA VAL A 88 -4.88 -0.32 14.69
C VAL A 88 -6.08 0.45 15.23
N GLU A 89 -6.56 0.11 16.42
CA GLU A 89 -7.65 0.83 17.08
C GLU A 89 -7.25 2.28 17.39
N HIS A 90 -6.04 2.51 17.88
CA HIS A 90 -5.54 3.86 18.14
C HIS A 90 -5.55 4.71 16.86
N ILE A 91 -5.08 4.16 15.74
CA ILE A 91 -5.03 4.85 14.43
C ILE A 91 -6.43 5.10 13.88
N LEU A 92 -7.29 4.09 13.87
CA LEU A 92 -8.58 4.14 13.15
C LEU A 92 -9.74 4.68 13.97
N ARG A 93 -9.64 4.70 15.31
CA ARG A 93 -10.73 5.09 16.20
C ARG A 93 -10.31 6.22 17.15
N THR A 94 -9.37 5.95 18.04
CA THR A 94 -9.12 6.82 19.20
C THR A 94 -8.38 8.10 18.84
N ASN A 95 -7.54 8.07 17.82
CA ASN A 95 -6.71 9.20 17.41
C ASN A 95 -6.77 9.47 15.90
N PHE A 96 -7.90 9.15 15.27
CA PHE A 96 -8.09 9.20 13.82
C PHE A 96 -7.72 10.55 13.18
N ALA A 97 -8.02 11.68 13.86
CA ALA A 97 -7.73 13.01 13.35
C ALA A 97 -6.23 13.27 13.08
N ASN A 98 -5.33 12.54 13.77
CA ASN A 98 -3.88 12.65 13.57
C ASN A 98 -3.33 11.72 12.48
N TYR A 99 -4.15 10.80 11.94
CA TYR A 99 -3.76 9.82 10.93
C TYR A 99 -4.55 10.02 9.62
N GLY A 100 -4.48 11.23 9.05
CA GLY A 100 -5.01 11.52 7.72
C GLY A 100 -4.23 10.82 6.61
N LYS A 101 -4.79 10.78 5.39
CA LYS A 101 -4.13 10.21 4.21
C LYS A 101 -2.87 11.00 3.82
N GLY A 102 -2.92 12.31 4.02
CA GLY A 102 -1.80 13.24 3.88
C GLY A 102 -1.49 13.65 2.43
N ALA A 103 -0.62 14.66 2.29
CA ALA A 103 -0.31 15.29 1.00
C ALA A 103 0.17 14.31 -0.07
N SER A 104 1.06 13.37 0.29
CA SER A 104 1.56 12.40 -0.69
C SER A 104 0.48 11.48 -1.24
N HIS A 105 -0.61 11.23 -0.51
CA HIS A 105 -1.75 10.49 -1.04
C HIS A 105 -2.57 11.37 -1.97
N TYR A 106 -2.84 12.61 -1.53
CA TYR A 106 -3.54 13.62 -2.32
C TYR A 106 -2.88 13.81 -3.69
N ASP A 107 -1.58 14.11 -3.74
CA ASP A 107 -0.83 14.37 -4.99
C ASP A 107 -0.89 13.21 -5.98
N LYS A 108 -1.04 11.97 -5.50
CA LYS A 108 -1.10 10.77 -6.36
C LYS A 108 -2.50 10.47 -6.87
N THR A 109 -3.53 11.06 -6.28
CA THR A 109 -4.93 10.65 -6.48
C THR A 109 -5.86 11.80 -6.85
N SER A 110 -5.43 13.05 -6.66
CA SER A 110 -6.20 14.26 -6.96
C SER A 110 -6.53 14.41 -8.45
N ASP A 111 -5.66 13.95 -9.36
CA ASP A 111 -5.92 14.08 -10.80
C ASP A 111 -7.14 13.25 -11.23
N LEU A 112 -7.36 12.10 -10.57
CA LEU A 112 -8.48 11.21 -10.88
C LEU A 112 -9.72 11.51 -10.04
N PHE A 113 -9.54 11.78 -8.75
CA PHE A 113 -10.65 11.89 -7.79
C PHE A 113 -10.91 13.32 -7.33
N GLY A 114 -10.14 14.29 -7.83
CA GLY A 114 -10.18 15.68 -7.41
C GLY A 114 -10.06 15.82 -5.90
N ASP A 115 -10.95 16.62 -5.37
CA ASP A 115 -11.13 16.90 -3.95
C ASP A 115 -12.20 16.00 -3.27
N GLY A 116 -12.46 14.84 -3.86
CA GLY A 116 -13.49 13.91 -3.43
C GLY A 116 -13.15 13.13 -2.15
N ILE A 117 -14.09 12.30 -1.71
CA ILE A 117 -14.02 11.54 -0.46
C ILE A 117 -12.78 10.62 -0.36
N PHE A 118 -12.20 10.22 -1.50
CA PHE A 118 -11.01 9.37 -1.56
C PHE A 118 -9.71 10.16 -1.35
N THR A 119 -9.70 11.48 -1.55
CA THR A 119 -8.50 12.34 -1.46
C THR A 119 -8.56 13.29 -0.28
N ALA A 120 -9.74 13.82 0.05
CA ALA A 120 -9.95 14.75 1.15
C ALA A 120 -9.63 14.14 2.52
N ASP A 121 -9.19 15.00 3.44
CA ASP A 121 -8.94 14.70 4.86
C ASP A 121 -9.76 15.65 5.77
N GLY A 122 -9.79 15.35 7.07
CA GLY A 122 -10.38 16.24 8.08
C GLY A 122 -11.88 16.48 7.92
N ASP A 123 -12.32 17.71 8.14
CA ASP A 123 -13.74 18.09 8.12
C ASP A 123 -14.37 17.97 6.73
N LYS A 124 -13.61 18.26 5.68
CA LYS A 124 -14.06 18.10 4.28
C LYS A 124 -14.43 16.64 4.01
N TRP A 125 -13.58 15.71 4.42
CA TRP A 125 -13.87 14.28 4.34
C TRP A 125 -15.09 13.88 5.19
N ARG A 126 -15.17 14.38 6.44
CA ARG A 126 -16.30 14.07 7.33
C ARG A 126 -17.64 14.51 6.73
N GLN A 127 -17.70 15.71 6.16
CA GLN A 127 -18.89 16.25 5.52
C GLN A 127 -19.28 15.42 4.29
N GLN A 128 -18.32 15.14 3.38
CA GLN A 128 -18.57 14.34 2.19
C GLN A 128 -19.02 12.92 2.54
N ARG A 129 -18.40 12.28 3.54
CA ARG A 129 -18.79 10.95 4.04
C ARG A 129 -20.19 10.95 4.62
N LYS A 130 -20.55 11.99 5.38
CA LYS A 130 -21.91 12.12 5.93
C LYS A 130 -22.94 12.20 4.82
N ILE A 131 -22.70 13.01 3.79
CA ILE A 131 -23.60 13.14 2.64
C ILE A 131 -23.72 11.79 1.91
N ALA A 132 -22.60 11.17 1.55
CA ALA A 132 -22.59 9.88 0.86
C ALA A 132 -23.29 8.77 1.67
N SER A 133 -23.22 8.80 3.00
CA SER A 133 -23.86 7.78 3.85
C SER A 133 -25.38 7.69 3.68
N TYR A 134 -26.05 8.77 3.25
CA TYR A 134 -27.48 8.75 2.97
C TYR A 134 -27.81 7.96 1.70
N ASP A 135 -26.97 8.05 0.67
CA ASP A 135 -27.11 7.34 -0.59
C ASP A 135 -26.86 5.83 -0.43
N PHE A 136 -26.02 5.44 0.54
CA PHE A 136 -25.73 4.04 0.89
C PHE A 136 -26.59 3.49 2.04
N SER A 137 -27.71 4.14 2.35
CA SER A 137 -28.67 3.61 3.33
C SER A 137 -29.37 2.36 2.79
N THR A 138 -29.78 1.44 3.66
CA THR A 138 -30.50 0.21 3.27
C THR A 138 -31.74 0.51 2.41
N ARG A 139 -32.46 1.59 2.73
CA ARG A 139 -33.61 2.05 1.95
C ARG A 139 -33.18 2.51 0.56
N ALA A 140 -32.20 3.40 0.46
CA ALA A 140 -31.73 3.91 -0.83
C ALA A 140 -31.18 2.78 -1.73
N LEU A 141 -30.39 1.86 -1.17
CA LEU A 141 -29.89 0.70 -1.92
C LEU A 141 -31.02 -0.19 -2.43
N ARG A 142 -32.02 -0.50 -1.59
CA ARG A 142 -33.17 -1.31 -2.01
C ARG A 142 -33.99 -0.63 -3.10
N ASP A 143 -34.31 0.65 -2.90
CA ASP A 143 -35.27 1.37 -3.73
C ASP A 143 -34.64 1.80 -5.08
N PHE A 144 -33.34 2.13 -5.10
CA PHE A 144 -32.65 2.59 -6.33
C PHE A 144 -31.75 1.53 -6.98
N SER A 145 -31.09 0.67 -6.19
CA SER A 145 -30.12 -0.30 -6.74
C SER A 145 -30.70 -1.70 -6.92
N GLY A 146 -31.78 -2.06 -6.21
CA GLY A 146 -32.35 -3.41 -6.26
C GLY A 146 -32.76 -3.85 -7.66
N GLY A 147 -33.43 -2.97 -8.42
CA GLY A 147 -33.81 -3.26 -9.81
C GLY A 147 -32.61 -3.42 -10.75
N VAL A 148 -31.59 -2.57 -10.58
CA VAL A 148 -30.33 -2.63 -11.35
C VAL A 148 -29.60 -3.93 -11.07
N PHE A 149 -29.41 -4.28 -9.80
CA PHE A 149 -28.75 -5.51 -9.40
C PHE A 149 -29.49 -6.76 -9.86
N ASN A 150 -30.81 -6.82 -9.72
CA ASN A 150 -31.59 -7.96 -10.20
C ASN A 150 -31.49 -8.13 -11.71
N ARG A 151 -31.57 -7.02 -12.46
CA ARG A 151 -31.42 -7.04 -13.92
C ARG A 151 -30.03 -7.51 -14.34
N ASP A 152 -28.99 -6.96 -13.74
CA ASP A 152 -27.62 -7.26 -14.16
C ASP A 152 -27.17 -8.64 -13.65
N ALA A 153 -27.67 -9.09 -12.49
CA ALA A 153 -27.54 -10.47 -12.04
C ALA A 153 -28.25 -11.46 -12.97
N ALA A 154 -29.44 -11.12 -13.49
CA ALA A 154 -30.13 -11.97 -14.47
C ALA A 154 -29.35 -12.07 -15.79
N LYS A 155 -28.73 -10.98 -16.26
CA LYS A 155 -27.84 -11.02 -17.43
C LYS A 155 -26.63 -11.93 -17.19
N LEU A 156 -25.97 -11.77 -16.04
CA LEU A 156 -24.83 -12.62 -15.67
C LEU A 156 -25.26 -14.09 -15.58
N ALA A 157 -26.38 -14.39 -14.94
CA ALA A 157 -26.93 -15.74 -14.84
C ALA A 157 -27.22 -16.35 -16.22
N HIS A 158 -27.73 -15.56 -17.16
CA HIS A 158 -27.94 -16.00 -18.54
C HIS A 158 -26.61 -16.36 -19.24
N ILE A 159 -25.58 -15.52 -19.13
CA ILE A 159 -24.25 -15.77 -19.69
C ILE A 159 -23.66 -17.07 -19.11
N VAL A 160 -23.69 -17.21 -17.79
CA VAL A 160 -23.20 -18.39 -17.07
C VAL A 160 -23.97 -19.64 -17.52
N SER A 161 -25.29 -19.56 -17.63
CA SER A 161 -26.14 -20.69 -18.07
C SER A 161 -25.85 -21.11 -19.51
N GLY A 162 -25.64 -20.15 -20.42
CA GLY A 162 -25.26 -20.42 -21.80
C GLY A 162 -23.91 -21.15 -21.90
N ASN A 163 -22.89 -20.67 -21.18
CA ASN A 163 -21.58 -21.31 -21.13
C ASN A 163 -21.65 -22.71 -20.52
N ALA A 164 -22.43 -22.88 -19.44
CA ALA A 164 -22.64 -24.18 -18.80
C ALA A 164 -23.30 -25.19 -19.76
N ALA A 165 -24.35 -24.77 -20.48
CA ALA A 165 -25.04 -25.63 -21.46
C ALA A 165 -24.11 -26.03 -22.61
N ALA A 166 -23.24 -25.12 -23.06
CA ALA A 166 -22.24 -25.38 -24.10
C ALA A 166 -20.98 -26.11 -23.57
N LYS A 167 -20.91 -26.40 -22.26
CA LYS A 167 -19.74 -26.95 -21.56
C LYS A 167 -18.45 -26.17 -21.82
N GLN A 168 -18.57 -24.85 -22.00
CA GLN A 168 -17.43 -23.97 -22.24
C GLN A 168 -16.84 -23.47 -20.91
N PRO A 169 -15.51 -23.49 -20.76
CA PRO A 169 -14.86 -22.87 -19.61
C PRO A 169 -15.06 -21.36 -19.67
N MET A 170 -15.24 -20.75 -18.50
CA MET A 170 -15.50 -19.32 -18.36
C MET A 170 -14.58 -18.75 -17.30
N ASP A 171 -13.94 -17.63 -17.63
CA ASP A 171 -13.20 -16.83 -16.66
C ASP A 171 -14.16 -15.83 -15.98
N PHE A 172 -14.27 -15.93 -14.66
CA PHE A 172 -15.13 -15.06 -13.86
C PHE A 172 -14.57 -13.65 -13.67
N GLN A 173 -13.26 -13.44 -13.86
CA GLN A 173 -12.66 -12.11 -13.73
C GLN A 173 -12.93 -11.23 -14.96
N SER A 174 -13.10 -11.86 -16.12
CA SER A 174 -13.32 -11.19 -17.41
C SER A 174 -14.80 -11.05 -17.80
N CYS A 175 -15.72 -11.52 -16.94
CA CYS A 175 -17.16 -11.48 -17.20
C CYS A 175 -17.83 -10.21 -16.69
#